data_AF-A0A1H4DMX0-F1
#
_entry.id   AF-A0A1H4DMX0-F1
#
_cell.length_a   1.000
_cell.length_b   1.000
_cell.length_c   1.000
_cell.angle_alpha   90.00
_cell.angle_beta   90.00
_cell.angle_gamma   90.00
#
_symmetry.space_group_name_H-M   'P 1'
#
loop_
_entity.id
_entity.type
_entity.pdbx_description
1 polymer ?
#
loop_
_entity_poly.entity_id
_entity_poly.type
_entity_poly.pdbx_seq_one_letter_code
_entity_poly.pdbx_strand_id
1 'polypeptide(L)' 'MKELRITLTEEQHEKLKAKLSNEGQKNLEHSTLSGFSITLNEAFAGMSWLTVDMNGELDLGEVDWKIN' A
#
# COMPACT_ATOMS: atom_id res chain seq x y z
N MET A 1 18.29 -1.59 16.10
CA MET A 1 17.24 -2.15 15.21
C MET A 1 17.38 -1.46 13.87
N LYS A 2 16.97 -2.09 12.77
CA LYS A 2 16.94 -1.45 11.45
C LYS A 2 15.49 -1.15 11.07
N GLU A 3 15.24 -0.01 10.44
CA GLU A 3 13.89 0.43 10.05
C GLU A 3 13.78 0.61 8.53
N LEU A 4 12.65 0.21 7.95
CA LEU A 4 12.25 0.59 6.59
C LEU A 4 11.24 1.73 6.70
N ARG A 5 11.50 2.87 6.05
CA ARG A 5 10.56 4.00 5.98
C ARG A 5 10.22 4.30 4.54
N ILE A 6 8.92 4.35 4.24
CA ILE A 6 8.39 4.72 2.92
C ILE A 6 7.64 6.05 3.10
N THR A 7 7.96 7.02 2.26
CA THR A 7 7.33 8.34 2.28
C THR A 7 6.25 8.39 1.21
N LEU A 8 5.02 8.67 1.62
CA LEU A 8 3.89 8.85 0.71
C LEU A 8 3.63 10.33 0.50
N THR A 9 3.31 10.70 -0.74
CA THR A 9 2.66 11.99 -1.02
C THR A 9 1.24 12.01 -0.46
N GLU A 10 0.66 13.20 -0.32
CA GLU A 10 -0.73 13.35 0.14
C GLU A 10 -1.71 12.58 -0.75
N GLU A 11 -1.51 12.62 -2.08
CA GLU A 11 -2.34 11.89 -3.04
C GLU A 11 -2.28 10.37 -2.82
N GLN A 12 -1.08 9.82 -2.61
CA GLN A 12 -0.89 8.40 -2.35
C GLN A 12 -1.50 7.97 -1.02
N HIS A 13 -1.34 8.81 0.01
CA HIS A 13 -1.93 8.58 1.32
C HIS A 13 -3.47 8.54 1.25
N GLU A 14 -4.10 9.50 0.56
CA GLU A 14 -5.56 9.53 0.41
C GLU A 14 -6.08 8.36 -0.44
N LYS A 15 -5.36 7.96 -1.50
CA LYS A 15 -5.70 6.75 -2.28
C LYS A 15 -5.67 5.49 -1.41
N LEU A 16 -4.63 5.32 -0.61
CA LEU A 16 -4.49 4.19 0.31
C LEU A 16 -5.63 4.15 1.34
N LYS A 17 -5.92 5.30 1.97
CA LYS A 17 -6.97 5.43 2.96
C LYS A 17 -8.35 5.11 2.39
N ALA A 18 -8.64 5.59 1.17
CA ALA A 18 -9.88 5.29 0.48
C ALA A 18 -10.05 3.79 0.20
N LYS A 19 -8.99 3.12 -0.29
CA LYS A 19 -9.00 1.66 -0.52
C LYS A 19 -9.24 0.88 0.77
N LEU A 20 -8.51 1.20 1.84
CA LEU A 20 -8.68 0.56 3.16
C LEU A 20 -10.11 0.71 3.70
N SER A 21 -10.67 1.93 3.60
CA SER A 21 -12.04 2.18 4.06
C SER A 21 -13.07 1.40 3.25
N ASN A 22 -12.98 1.46 1.92
CA ASN A 22 -13.96 0.83 1.04
C ASN A 22 -13.93 -0.70 1.14
N GLU A 23 -12.74 -1.28 1.14
CA GLU A 23 -12.59 -2.75 1.16
C GLU A 23 -12.80 -3.31 2.57
N GLY A 24 -12.48 -2.53 3.61
CA GLY A 24 -12.84 -2.85 4.98
C GLY A 24 -14.35 -2.94 5.17
N GLN A 25 -15.11 -2.02 4.55
CA GLN A 25 -16.57 -2.07 4.57
C GLN A 25 -17.10 -3.32 3.86
N LYS A 26 -16.57 -3.67 2.69
CA LYS A 26 -16.97 -4.91 1.98
C LYS A 26 -16.68 -6.16 2.80
N ASN A 27 -15.53 -6.21 3.48
CA ASN A 27 -15.20 -7.33 4.37
C ASN A 27 -16.24 -7.51 5.48
N LEU A 28 -16.72 -6.41 6.08
CA LEU A 28 -17.80 -6.45 7.06
C LEU A 28 -19.12 -6.94 6.44
N GLU A 29 -19.50 -6.41 5.28
CA GLU A 29 -20.75 -6.76 4.59
C GLU A 29 -20.79 -8.23 4.17
N HIS A 30 -19.66 -8.78 3.70
CA HIS A 30 -19.55 -10.15 3.24
C HIS A 30 -19.11 -11.14 4.32
N SER A 31 -18.86 -10.69 5.55
CA SER A 31 -18.27 -11.50 6.62
C SER A 31 -16.97 -12.19 6.19
N THR A 32 -16.18 -11.52 5.34
CA THR A 32 -14.89 -12.00 4.85
C THR A 32 -13.75 -11.25 5.53
N LEU A 33 -12.61 -11.92 5.73
CA LEU A 33 -11.38 -11.30 6.22
C LEU A 33 -10.34 -11.38 5.11
N SER A 34 -10.56 -10.64 4.01
CA SER A 34 -9.50 -10.51 3.03
C SER A 34 -8.28 -9.92 3.71
N GLY A 35 -7.12 -10.54 3.52
CA GLY A 35 -5.87 -10.01 4.06
C GLY A 35 -5.59 -8.60 3.54
N PHE A 36 -4.62 -7.95 4.17
CA PHE A 36 -4.03 -6.71 3.71
C PHE A 36 -2.54 -6.95 3.48
N SER A 37 -2.04 -6.64 2.29
CA SER A 37 -0.62 -6.72 1.97
C SER A 37 -0.12 -5.41 1.37
N ILE A 38 1.12 -5.07 1.70
CA ILE A 38 1.88 -3.98 1.08
C ILE A 38 3.13 -4.62 0.50
N THR A 39 3.38 -4.38 -0.78
CA THR A 39 4.57 -4.86 -1.49
C THR A 39 5.37 -3.67 -1.99
N LEU A 40 6.61 -3.54 -1.52
CA LEU A 40 7.60 -2.64 -2.10
C LEU A 40 8.28 -3.37 -3.25
N ASN A 41 8.08 -2.87 -4.46
CA ASN A 41 8.67 -3.39 -5.67
C ASN A 41 9.86 -2.50 -6.07
N GLU A 42 10.95 -3.12 -6.52
CA GLU A 42 12.13 -2.43 -7.02
C GLU A 42 12.57 -3.09 -8.33
N ALA A 43 12.64 -2.32 -9.41
CA ALA A 43 13.15 -2.82 -10.69
C ALA A 43 14.68 -2.69 -10.77
N PHE A 44 15.21 -1.56 -10.30
CA PHE A 44 16.63 -1.23 -10.18
C PHE A 44 16.77 -0.01 -9.26
N ALA A 45 18.00 0.28 -8.82
CA ALA A 45 18.27 1.38 -7.90
C ALA A 45 17.67 2.70 -8.39
N GLY A 46 16.76 3.27 -7.59
CA GLY A 46 16.06 4.53 -7.90
C GLY A 46 14.74 4.39 -8.66
N MET A 47 14.28 3.17 -8.98
CA MET A 47 12.92 2.94 -9.49
C MET A 47 12.21 1.91 -8.61
N SER A 48 11.40 2.42 -7.70
CA SER A 48 10.60 1.62 -6.75
C SER A 48 9.17 2.10 -6.70
N TRP A 49 8.22 1.19 -6.52
CA TRP A 49 6.80 1.49 -6.38
C TRP A 49 6.14 0.63 -5.31
N LEU A 50 4.98 1.07 -4.83
CA LEU A 50 4.20 0.34 -3.84
C LEU A 50 2.91 -0.22 -4.45
N THR A 51 2.68 -1.52 -4.27
CA THR A 51 1.37 -2.13 -4.50
C THR A 51 0.72 -2.53 -3.18
N VAL A 52 -0.59 -2.33 -3.09
CA VAL A 52 -1.40 -2.64 -1.93
C VAL A 52 -2.54 -3.54 -2.38
N ASP A 53 -2.71 -4.70 -1.74
CA ASP A 53 -3.83 -5.60 -2.03
C ASP A 53 -4.73 -5.73 -0.79
N MET A 54 -6.01 -5.44 -1.02
CA MET A 54 -7.11 -5.76 -0.15
C MET A 54 -8.36 -5.89 -1.02
N ASN A 55 -8.81 -7.12 -1.29
CA ASN A 55 -9.88 -7.38 -2.25
C ASN A 55 -9.62 -6.72 -3.63
N GLY A 56 -8.37 -6.79 -4.09
CA GLY A 56 -7.91 -6.24 -5.36
C GLY A 56 -6.76 -5.25 -5.20
N GLU A 57 -5.92 -5.20 -6.22
CA GLU A 57 -4.68 -4.43 -6.24
C GLU A 57 -4.92 -2.92 -6.41
N LEU A 58 -4.16 -2.12 -5.67
CA LEU A 58 -3.98 -0.69 -5.83
C LEU A 58 -2.49 -0.41 -6.01
N ASP A 59 -2.12 0.14 -7.17
CA ASP A 59 -0.80 0.71 -7.39
C ASP A 59 -0.75 2.14 -6.85
N LEU A 60 0.17 2.40 -5.92
CA LEU A 60 0.43 3.74 -5.36
C LEU A 60 1.45 4.50 -6.22
N GLY A 61 2.05 3.88 -7.23
CA GLY A 61 3.07 4.47 -8.08
C GLY A 61 4.42 4.58 -7.38
N GLU A 62 5.28 5.43 -7.93
CA GLU A 62 6.66 5.60 -7.47
C GLU A 62 6.72 6.11 -6.03
N VAL A 63 7.63 5.56 -5.22
CA VAL A 63 7.80 5.93 -3.81
C VAL A 63 9.26 6.11 -3.43
N ASP A 64 9.49 7.05 -2.52
CA ASP A 64 10.78 7.22 -1.86
C ASP A 64 10.84 6.34 -0.60
N TRP A 65 11.94 5.62 -0.42
CA TRP A 65 12.15 4.76 0.74
C TRP A 65 13.61 4.72 1.20
N LYS A 66 13.82 4.40 2.49
CA LYS A 66 15.16 4.27 3.08
C LYS A 66 15.23 3.23 4.20
N ILE A 67 16.43 2.70 4.41
CA ILE A 67 16.78 1.85 5.56
C ILE A 67 17.54 2.70 6.58
N ASN A 68 17.04 2.80 7.81
CA ASN A 68 17.73 3.44 8.94
C ASN A 68 18.39 2.41 9.87
#